data_AF-A0A0F9B182-F1
#
_entry.id   AF-A0A0F9B182-F1
#
_cell.length_a   1.000
_cell.length_b   1.000
_cell.length_c   1.000
_cell.angle_alpha   90.00
_cell.angle_beta   90.00
_cell.angle_gamma   90.00
#
_symmetry.space_group_name_H-M   'P 1'
#
loop_
_entity.id
_entity.type
_entity.pdbx_description
1 polymer ?
#
loop_
_entity_poly.entity_id
_entity_poly.type
_entity_poly.pdbx_seq_one_letter_code
_entity_poly.pdbx_strand_id
1 'polypeptide(L)'
;GLIFDEETAGYLTRTINTLSSDKSIQQFLKAIDKPLNWWKVMATSVNPGFHFRNFYSNHFLGWIWQGGSYFNPRTHKDALYMTGRAFGNTNFRKYKVLGGSFTDAKMAGKYAHGKSMQDVFDFLWDRGAFRKQFRLRDIDPEEVVISVGAKRLAKRLNILGQESYLAKSGEWLGSVIESEARVAGFLTEFRKTGSMEMAWRKTQEVFINYQNLTPFERQVAKRIVPFWTWMKNNMVNQVKFVFTQPGRYGKIGKIKAALENVVDVDVPEYLQPAYFKDLGMWQLPITLPDGRPLFFNPNFPFQDLNRIKIDPRHPRKAMAEMTREVATSISPFLKLPIELIPERGYDIFRAKPLERYPGFKAPIPGILQPIVKWMYPLFPETAERLGMEYDGGIIRMDPKAAKAMEELVPAIN
;
A
#
# COMPACT_ATOMS: atom_id res chain seq x y z
N GLY A 1 -8.98 -20.94 -16.24
CA GLY A 1 -8.61 -19.63 -16.82
C GLY A 1 -9.79 -19.12 -17.62
N LEU A 2 -9.85 -17.81 -17.87
CA LEU A 2 -10.75 -17.28 -18.89
C LEU A 2 -10.20 -17.68 -20.27
N ILE A 3 -11.07 -18.12 -21.18
CA ILE A 3 -10.71 -18.50 -22.55
C ILE A 3 -11.26 -17.41 -23.46
N PHE A 4 -10.38 -16.82 -24.27
CA PHE A 4 -10.76 -15.83 -25.29
C PHE A 4 -10.88 -16.51 -26.66
N ASP A 5 -11.69 -15.96 -27.55
CA ASP A 5 -11.69 -16.36 -28.96
C ASP A 5 -10.34 -16.04 -29.62
N GLU A 6 -10.04 -16.71 -30.73
CA GLU A 6 -8.73 -16.64 -31.41
C GLU A 6 -8.39 -15.22 -31.86
N GLU A 7 -9.37 -14.46 -32.33
CA GLU A 7 -9.18 -13.08 -32.79
C GLU A 7 -8.80 -12.17 -31.61
N THR A 8 -9.59 -12.18 -30.53
CA THR A 8 -9.30 -11.43 -29.31
C THR A 8 -7.96 -11.83 -28.70
N ALA A 9 -7.66 -13.13 -28.63
CA ALA A 9 -6.38 -13.64 -28.16
C ALA A 9 -5.22 -13.14 -29.03
N GLY A 10 -5.40 -13.13 -30.36
CA GLY A 10 -4.44 -12.62 -31.33
C GLY A 10 -4.16 -11.13 -31.16
N TYR A 11 -5.20 -10.30 -31.01
CA TYR A 11 -5.05 -8.87 -30.73
C TYR A 11 -4.34 -8.61 -29.41
N LEU A 12 -4.79 -9.24 -28.31
CA LEU A 12 -4.17 -9.11 -27.00
C LEU A 12 -2.70 -9.50 -27.03
N THR A 13 -2.37 -10.61 -27.70
CA THR A 13 -0.98 -11.07 -27.84
C THR A 13 -0.14 -10.07 -28.62
N ARG A 14 -0.64 -9.54 -29.74
CA ARG A 14 0.05 -8.49 -30.52
C ARG A 14 0.30 -7.25 -29.68
N THR A 15 -0.72 -6.73 -29.00
CA THR A 15 -0.59 -5.54 -28.15
C THR A 15 0.39 -5.75 -27.01
N ILE A 16 0.31 -6.89 -26.29
CA ILE A 16 1.24 -7.24 -25.22
C ILE A 16 2.67 -7.33 -25.75
N ASN A 17 2.85 -7.97 -26.91
CA ASN A 17 4.17 -8.10 -27.54
C ASN A 17 4.72 -6.73 -27.91
N THR A 18 3.96 -5.89 -28.62
CA THR A 18 4.40 -4.52 -28.97
C THR A 18 4.81 -3.72 -27.74
N LEU A 19 3.99 -3.70 -26.69
CA LEU A 19 4.31 -2.96 -25.46
C LEU A 19 5.55 -3.53 -24.73
N SER A 20 5.80 -4.84 -24.84
CA SER A 20 6.90 -5.51 -24.14
C SER A 20 8.20 -5.55 -24.94
N SER A 21 8.14 -5.57 -26.28
CA SER A 21 9.30 -5.75 -27.17
C SER A 21 9.73 -4.51 -27.92
N ASP A 22 8.89 -3.47 -28.01
CA ASP A 22 9.26 -2.21 -28.65
C ASP A 22 10.36 -1.49 -27.88
N LYS A 23 11.49 -1.25 -28.55
CA LYS A 23 12.69 -0.67 -27.94
C LYS A 23 12.46 0.75 -27.42
N SER A 24 11.67 1.56 -28.12
CA SER A 24 11.40 2.95 -27.76
C SER A 24 10.52 3.02 -26.52
N ILE A 25 9.48 2.18 -26.46
CA ILE A 25 8.62 2.05 -25.27
C ILE A 25 9.44 1.58 -24.07
N GLN A 26 10.27 0.55 -24.25
CA GLN A 26 11.12 0.03 -23.18
C GLN A 26 12.15 1.06 -22.69
N GLN A 27 12.71 1.89 -23.57
CA GLN A 27 13.62 2.97 -23.18
C GLN A 27 12.92 4.05 -22.35
N PHE A 28 11.73 4.49 -22.79
CA PHE A 28 10.93 5.45 -22.03
C PHE A 28 10.54 4.89 -20.65
N LEU A 29 10.05 3.65 -20.61
CA LEU A 29 9.69 2.96 -19.38
C LEU A 29 10.90 2.76 -18.45
N LYS A 30 12.10 2.51 -18.98
CA LYS A 30 13.33 2.46 -18.18
C LYS A 30 13.72 3.82 -17.61
N ALA A 31 13.50 4.91 -18.33
CA ALA A 31 13.82 6.25 -17.84
C ALA A 31 13.01 6.61 -16.57
N ILE A 32 11.79 6.09 -16.43
CA ILE A 32 10.96 6.32 -15.25
C ILE A 32 11.26 5.36 -14.09
N ASP A 33 12.04 4.29 -14.28
CA ASP A 33 12.24 3.25 -13.26
C ASP A 33 12.89 3.79 -11.99
N LYS A 34 13.95 4.59 -12.13
CA LYS A 34 14.67 5.15 -10.98
C LYS A 34 13.80 6.08 -10.13
N PRO A 35 13.15 7.12 -10.69
CA PRO A 35 12.28 7.99 -9.90
C PRO A 35 11.05 7.24 -9.37
N LEU A 36 10.50 6.29 -10.14
CA LEU A 36 9.38 5.46 -9.70
C LEU A 36 9.75 4.54 -8.53
N ASN A 37 10.92 3.90 -8.55
CA ASN A 37 11.37 3.04 -7.45
C ASN A 37 11.63 3.85 -6.19
N TRP A 38 12.20 5.05 -6.32
CA TRP A 38 12.32 5.97 -5.19
C TRP A 38 10.94 6.34 -4.63
N TRP A 39 10.02 6.75 -5.51
CA TRP A 39 8.65 7.08 -5.14
C TRP A 39 7.96 5.94 -4.38
N LYS A 40 8.08 4.69 -4.88
CA LYS A 40 7.51 3.51 -4.22
C LYS A 40 8.03 3.34 -2.79
N VAL A 41 9.35 3.47 -2.58
CA VAL A 41 9.95 3.34 -1.24
C VAL A 41 9.44 4.44 -0.30
N MET A 42 9.25 5.66 -0.81
CA MET A 42 8.70 6.75 -0.02
C MET A 42 7.22 6.52 0.31
N ALA A 43 6.45 6.01 -0.65
CA ALA A 43 5.03 5.70 -0.48
C ALA A 43 4.79 4.50 0.46
N THR A 44 5.76 3.59 0.60
CA THR A 44 5.60 2.36 1.40
C THR A 44 6.47 2.35 2.64
N SER A 45 7.79 2.22 2.48
CA SER A 45 8.71 2.01 3.60
C SER A 45 8.71 3.21 4.54
N VAL A 46 8.75 4.43 4.01
CA VAL A 46 8.82 5.63 4.87
C VAL A 46 7.44 6.03 5.42
N ASN A 47 6.35 5.62 4.78
CA ASN A 47 5.00 6.00 5.18
C ASN A 47 4.47 5.10 6.33
N PRO A 48 4.27 5.62 7.56
CA PRO A 48 3.74 4.83 8.67
C PRO A 48 2.30 4.34 8.43
N GLY A 49 1.47 5.15 7.77
CA GLY A 49 0.10 4.79 7.41
C GLY A 49 0.04 3.59 6.48
N PHE A 50 1.04 3.41 5.61
CA PHE A 50 1.15 2.23 4.76
C PHE A 50 1.34 0.94 5.57
N HIS A 51 2.22 0.96 6.59
CA HIS A 51 2.46 -0.22 7.45
C HIS A 51 1.22 -0.60 8.24
N PHE A 52 0.51 0.39 8.78
CA PHE A 52 -0.76 0.18 9.46
C PHE A 52 -1.78 -0.44 8.50
N ARG A 53 -1.99 0.15 7.32
CA ARG A 53 -2.88 -0.44 6.30
C ARG A 53 -2.50 -1.88 5.95
N ASN A 54 -1.21 -2.16 5.76
CA ASN A 54 -0.74 -3.50 5.40
C ASN A 54 -1.00 -4.51 6.51
N PHE A 55 -0.82 -4.12 7.77
CA PHE A 55 -1.18 -4.91 8.94
C PHE A 55 -2.67 -5.28 8.92
N TYR A 56 -3.57 -4.29 8.81
CA TYR A 56 -5.01 -4.55 8.75
C TYR A 56 -5.41 -5.39 7.55
N SER A 57 -4.88 -5.09 6.37
CA SER A 57 -5.15 -5.84 5.14
C SER A 57 -4.75 -7.31 5.27
N ASN A 58 -3.57 -7.61 5.79
CA ASN A 58 -3.12 -8.98 5.95
C ASN A 58 -3.94 -9.74 7.00
N HIS A 59 -4.24 -9.12 8.14
CA HIS A 59 -5.08 -9.76 9.15
C HIS A 59 -6.53 -9.94 8.70
N PHE A 60 -7.04 -9.02 7.89
CA PHE A 60 -8.34 -9.18 7.24
C PHE A 60 -8.36 -10.38 6.30
N LEU A 61 -7.33 -10.56 5.46
CA LEU A 61 -7.21 -11.73 4.59
C LEU A 61 -7.17 -13.04 5.41
N GLY A 62 -6.41 -13.05 6.50
CA GLY A 62 -6.36 -14.19 7.43
C GLY A 62 -7.73 -14.51 8.05
N TRP A 63 -8.45 -13.50 8.53
CA TRP A 63 -9.80 -13.66 9.07
C TRP A 63 -10.82 -14.07 8.00
N ILE A 64 -10.77 -13.50 6.81
CA ILE A 64 -11.64 -13.88 5.70
C ILE A 64 -11.38 -15.33 5.30
N TRP A 65 -10.14 -15.82 5.37
CA TRP A 65 -9.81 -17.22 5.07
C TRP A 65 -10.24 -18.17 6.18
N GLN A 66 -9.83 -17.91 7.44
CA GLN A 66 -9.90 -18.88 8.53
C GLN A 66 -10.94 -18.53 9.62
N GLY A 67 -11.52 -17.33 9.59
CA GLY A 67 -12.47 -16.87 10.59
C GLY A 67 -11.82 -16.59 11.94
N GLY A 68 -12.56 -16.82 13.03
CA GLY A 68 -12.10 -16.52 14.38
C GLY A 68 -10.86 -17.31 14.82
N SER A 69 -10.60 -18.50 14.23
CA SER A 69 -9.41 -19.30 14.57
C SER A 69 -8.10 -18.63 14.18
N TYR A 70 -8.13 -17.72 13.19
CA TYR A 70 -6.96 -16.95 12.79
C TYR A 70 -6.39 -16.16 13.97
N PHE A 71 -7.26 -15.48 14.72
CA PHE A 71 -6.89 -14.62 15.85
C PHE A 71 -6.53 -15.38 17.13
N ASN A 72 -6.19 -16.67 17.04
CA ASN A 72 -5.72 -17.41 18.20
C ASN A 72 -4.42 -16.77 18.75
N PRO A 73 -4.42 -16.27 20.00
CA PRO A 73 -3.27 -15.54 20.54
C PRO A 73 -1.98 -16.36 20.61
N ARG A 74 -2.09 -17.68 20.81
CA ARG A 74 -0.92 -18.58 20.81
C ARG A 74 -0.32 -18.68 19.41
N THR A 75 -1.16 -18.80 18.38
CA THR A 75 -0.69 -18.81 16.98
C THR A 75 0.08 -17.55 16.61
N HIS A 76 -0.46 -16.38 16.93
CA HIS A 76 0.21 -15.11 16.65
C HIS A 76 1.50 -14.94 17.46
N LYS A 77 1.51 -15.40 18.72
CA LYS A 77 2.73 -15.42 19.53
C LYS A 77 3.82 -16.31 18.91
N ASP A 78 3.45 -17.46 18.37
CA ASP A 78 4.37 -18.39 17.71
C ASP A 78 4.83 -17.85 16.34
N ALA A 79 3.93 -17.24 15.58
CA ALA A 79 4.24 -16.60 14.31
C ALA A 79 5.24 -15.46 14.50
N LEU A 80 4.96 -14.56 15.44
CA LEU A 80 5.87 -13.47 15.79
C LEU A 80 7.21 -14.01 16.29
N TYR A 81 7.21 -15.11 17.04
CA TYR A 81 8.43 -15.75 17.51
C TYR A 81 9.30 -16.25 16.34
N MET A 82 8.70 -16.95 15.37
CA MET A 82 9.40 -17.40 14.17
C MET A 82 9.89 -16.20 13.33
N THR A 83 9.05 -15.20 13.13
CA THR A 83 9.40 -13.98 12.38
C THR A 83 10.54 -13.21 13.04
N GLY A 84 10.51 -13.04 14.36
CA GLY A 84 11.58 -12.39 15.13
C GLY A 84 12.92 -13.11 14.99
N ARG A 85 12.93 -14.45 15.07
CA ARG A 85 14.13 -15.28 14.83
C ARG A 85 14.68 -15.08 13.42
N ALA A 86 13.81 -15.10 12.41
CA ALA A 86 14.18 -14.97 11.01
C ALA A 86 14.88 -13.64 10.66
N PHE A 87 14.46 -12.52 11.27
CA PHE A 87 15.03 -11.21 10.96
C PHE A 87 16.25 -10.82 11.82
N GLY A 88 16.74 -11.71 12.70
CA GLY A 88 18.12 -11.78 13.17
C GLY A 88 18.76 -10.52 13.79
N ASN A 89 18.02 -9.48 14.16
CA ASN A 89 18.62 -8.21 14.60
C ASN A 89 18.62 -8.05 16.13
N THR A 90 19.78 -7.70 16.67
CA THR A 90 20.08 -7.42 18.10
C THR A 90 19.19 -6.37 18.75
N ASN A 91 18.44 -5.58 17.97
CA ASN A 91 17.42 -4.66 18.45
C ASN A 91 16.13 -5.36 18.92
N PHE A 92 15.77 -6.56 18.42
CA PHE A 92 14.66 -7.34 19.01
C PHE A 92 15.02 -7.90 20.39
N ARG A 93 16.32 -8.04 20.70
CA ARG A 93 16.81 -8.29 22.06
C ARG A 93 16.64 -7.08 22.99
N LYS A 94 16.63 -5.85 22.44
CA LYS A 94 16.40 -4.59 23.18
C LYS A 94 14.92 -4.23 23.28
N TYR A 95 14.13 -4.51 22.25
CA TYR A 95 12.68 -4.34 22.25
C TYR A 95 12.02 -5.52 22.95
N LYS A 96 11.85 -5.39 24.27
CA LYS A 96 10.96 -6.16 25.16
C LYS A 96 9.48 -6.18 24.71
N VAL A 97 9.16 -5.89 23.45
CA VAL A 97 7.83 -5.48 23.00
C VAL A 97 6.78 -6.57 23.22
N LEU A 98 7.14 -7.86 23.33
CA LEU A 98 6.16 -8.91 23.67
C LEU A 98 6.67 -9.99 24.68
N GLY A 99 7.60 -9.62 25.58
CA GLY A 99 7.81 -10.36 26.83
C GLY A 99 8.26 -11.83 26.72
N GLY A 100 9.22 -12.16 25.85
CA GLY A 100 9.80 -13.51 25.81
C GLY A 100 11.26 -13.51 25.32
N SER A 101 12.09 -14.35 25.94
CA SER A 101 13.43 -14.67 25.42
C SER A 101 13.31 -15.65 24.24
N PHE A 102 14.07 -15.39 23.17
CA PHE A 102 14.25 -16.33 22.07
C PHE A 102 15.26 -17.39 22.49
N THR A 103 14.76 -18.54 22.95
CA THR A 103 15.59 -19.65 23.44
C THR A 103 15.52 -20.84 22.47
N ASP A 104 16.66 -21.47 22.20
CA ASP A 104 16.71 -22.68 21.37
C ASP A 104 15.89 -23.83 21.96
N ALA A 105 15.75 -23.89 23.29
CA ALA A 105 14.87 -24.84 23.98
C ALA A 105 13.40 -24.74 23.55
N LYS A 106 12.90 -23.53 23.26
CA LYS A 106 11.53 -23.32 22.77
C LYS A 106 11.37 -23.77 21.31
N MET A 107 12.41 -23.60 20.48
CA MET A 107 12.39 -24.09 19.08
C MET A 107 12.44 -25.62 19.01
N ALA A 108 13.22 -26.26 19.89
CA ALA A 108 13.32 -27.70 19.99
C ALA A 108 12.06 -28.37 20.58
N GLY A 109 11.16 -27.58 21.20
CA GLY A 109 9.92 -28.08 21.78
C GLY A 109 8.95 -28.66 20.74
N LYS A 110 8.17 -29.67 21.16
CA LYS A 110 7.06 -30.21 20.37
C LYS A 110 6.04 -29.11 20.08
N TYR A 111 5.56 -29.05 18.84
CA TYR A 111 4.60 -28.07 18.39
C TYR A 111 3.25 -28.68 18.03
N ALA A 112 3.09 -29.20 16.81
CA ALA A 112 1.85 -29.80 16.33
C ALA A 112 2.16 -30.96 15.38
N HIS A 113 1.31 -31.99 15.38
CA HIS A 113 1.41 -33.13 14.44
C HIS A 113 2.79 -33.80 14.44
N GLY A 114 3.38 -33.95 15.64
CA GLY A 114 4.70 -34.57 15.81
C GLY A 114 5.89 -33.72 15.35
N LYS A 115 5.66 -32.51 14.83
CA LYS A 115 6.72 -31.57 14.44
C LYS A 115 7.16 -30.69 15.60
N SER A 116 8.44 -30.40 15.67
CA SER A 116 8.99 -29.35 16.53
C SER A 116 8.73 -27.97 15.93
N MET A 117 8.89 -26.93 16.75
CA MET A 117 8.82 -25.55 16.25
C MET A 117 9.97 -25.23 15.28
N GLN A 118 11.13 -25.90 15.45
CA GLN A 118 12.27 -25.84 14.55
C GLN A 118 11.95 -26.43 13.17
N ASP A 119 11.34 -27.61 13.10
CA ASP A 119 10.95 -28.24 11.82
C ASP A 119 10.04 -27.32 11.00
N VAL A 120 9.08 -26.68 11.68
CA VAL A 120 8.14 -25.75 11.04
C VAL A 120 8.85 -24.48 10.57
N PHE A 121 9.76 -23.95 11.38
CA PHE A 121 10.55 -22.78 11.03
C PHE A 121 11.43 -23.04 9.80
N ASP A 122 12.18 -24.14 9.79
CA ASP A 122 13.08 -24.48 8.68
C ASP A 122 12.29 -24.67 7.38
N PHE A 123 11.16 -25.38 7.45
CA PHE A 123 10.24 -25.53 6.32
C PHE A 123 9.80 -24.18 5.72
N LEU A 124 9.44 -23.22 6.58
CA LEU A 124 9.02 -21.87 6.20
C LEU A 124 10.19 -21.02 5.68
N TRP A 125 11.35 -21.15 6.32
CA TRP A 125 12.57 -20.44 5.97
C TRP A 125 13.04 -20.79 4.57
N ASP A 126 13.13 -22.09 4.26
CA ASP A 126 13.58 -22.60 2.96
C ASP A 126 12.65 -22.16 1.82
N ARG A 127 11.36 -22.02 2.11
CA ARG A 127 10.34 -21.54 1.16
C ARG A 127 10.22 -20.02 1.10
N GLY A 128 11.05 -19.30 1.86
CA GLY A 128 11.12 -17.85 1.83
C GLY A 128 9.96 -17.12 2.52
N ALA A 129 9.31 -17.74 3.50
CA ALA A 129 8.21 -17.14 4.25
C ALA A 129 8.59 -15.82 4.96
N PHE A 130 9.88 -15.65 5.28
CA PHE A 130 10.43 -14.51 6.03
C PHE A 130 11.26 -13.53 5.17
N ARG A 131 11.10 -13.54 3.85
CA ARG A 131 11.89 -12.64 2.99
C ARG A 131 11.48 -11.18 3.15
N LYS A 132 12.46 -10.27 3.05
CA LYS A 132 12.22 -8.83 3.07
C LYS A 132 11.31 -8.40 1.92
N GLN A 133 10.33 -7.55 2.25
CA GLN A 133 9.24 -7.07 1.40
C GLN A 133 9.73 -6.38 0.12
N PHE A 134 10.85 -5.65 0.18
CA PHE A 134 11.30 -4.77 -0.89
C PHE A 134 12.73 -5.05 -1.34
N ARG A 135 12.99 -6.25 -1.87
CA ARG A 135 13.94 -6.31 -3.00
C ARG A 135 13.29 -5.70 -4.24
N LEU A 136 13.00 -4.39 -4.22
CA LEU A 136 12.77 -3.56 -5.41
C LEU A 136 14.08 -3.33 -6.18
N ARG A 137 15.12 -4.15 -5.93
CA ARG A 137 16.28 -4.32 -6.80
C ARG A 137 15.97 -5.33 -7.92
N ASP A 138 14.77 -5.27 -8.50
CA ASP A 138 14.43 -6.02 -9.72
C ASP A 138 15.11 -5.43 -10.97
N ILE A 139 15.94 -4.40 -10.79
CA ILE A 139 16.80 -3.80 -11.78
C ILE A 139 18.16 -3.69 -11.11
N ASP A 140 19.17 -4.37 -11.67
CA ASP A 140 20.56 -4.22 -11.25
C ASP A 140 20.90 -2.72 -11.17
N PRO A 141 21.43 -2.24 -10.04
CA PRO A 141 21.88 -0.87 -9.97
C PRO A 141 23.11 -0.73 -10.86
N GLU A 142 22.92 -0.32 -12.12
CA GLU A 142 24.02 0.32 -12.84
C GLU A 142 24.47 1.52 -12.00
N GLU A 143 25.72 1.46 -11.55
CA GLU A 143 26.34 2.45 -10.69
C GLU A 143 26.31 3.81 -11.38
N VAL A 144 25.38 4.66 -10.95
CA VAL A 144 25.39 6.06 -11.38
C VAL A 144 26.56 6.76 -10.69
N VAL A 145 27.58 7.11 -11.48
CA VAL A 145 28.71 7.94 -11.07
C VAL A 145 28.22 9.36 -10.82
N ILE A 146 27.74 9.63 -9.59
CA ILE A 146 27.49 10.99 -9.11
C ILE A 146 28.80 11.57 -8.57
N SER A 147 29.09 12.83 -8.90
CA SER A 147 30.29 13.55 -8.48
C SER A 147 30.43 13.64 -6.95
N VAL A 148 31.68 13.65 -6.48
CA VAL A 148 32.07 13.47 -5.08
C VAL A 148 31.51 14.57 -4.15
N GLY A 149 31.29 15.79 -4.64
CA GLY A 149 30.72 16.91 -3.88
C GLY A 149 29.22 16.76 -3.59
N ALA A 150 28.43 16.36 -4.58
CA ALA A 150 26.99 16.11 -4.43
C ALA A 150 26.69 14.89 -3.55
N LYS A 151 27.59 13.87 -3.57
CA LYS A 151 27.48 12.68 -2.71
C LYS A 151 27.51 12.99 -1.22
N ARG A 152 28.25 14.00 -0.75
CA ARG A 152 28.37 14.31 0.69
C ARG A 152 27.13 15.02 1.23
N LEU A 153 26.56 15.95 0.46
CA LEU A 153 25.34 16.67 0.81
C LEU A 153 24.10 15.78 0.64
N ALA A 154 24.01 15.01 -0.45
CA ALA A 154 22.96 14.01 -0.67
C ALA A 154 22.97 12.90 0.38
N LYS A 155 24.15 12.47 0.89
CA LYS A 155 24.28 11.46 1.96
C LYS A 155 23.90 12.01 3.35
N ARG A 156 24.13 13.30 3.62
CA ARG A 156 23.69 13.96 4.87
C ARG A 156 22.20 14.33 4.88
N LEU A 157 21.63 14.66 3.73
CA LEU A 157 20.19 14.90 3.53
C LEU A 157 19.41 13.62 3.15
N ASN A 158 20.07 12.45 3.15
CA ASN A 158 19.50 11.16 2.74
C ASN A 158 18.50 10.57 3.73
N ILE A 159 17.66 11.41 4.35
CA ILE A 159 16.59 10.99 5.25
C ILE A 159 15.47 10.31 4.44
N LEU A 160 15.36 10.66 3.15
CA LEU A 160 14.32 10.19 2.22
C LEU A 160 14.90 9.36 1.05
N GLY A 161 16.14 8.87 1.15
CA GLY A 161 16.69 7.97 0.12
C GLY A 161 16.28 6.52 0.31
N GLN A 162 16.39 5.71 -0.74
CA GLN A 162 16.15 4.26 -0.67
C GLN A 162 17.05 3.55 0.35
N GLU A 163 18.26 4.08 0.56
CA GLU A 163 19.23 3.55 1.51
C GLU A 163 19.20 4.26 2.89
N SER A 164 18.22 5.13 3.10
CA SER A 164 18.04 5.88 4.35
C SER A 164 17.73 4.96 5.53
N TYR A 165 18.01 5.46 6.73
CA TYR A 165 17.65 4.74 7.95
C TYR A 165 16.13 4.53 8.07
N LEU A 166 15.33 5.54 7.69
CA LEU A 166 13.87 5.44 7.71
C LEU A 166 13.35 4.40 6.72
N ALA A 167 13.86 4.39 5.48
CA ALA A 167 13.46 3.39 4.48
C ALA A 167 13.82 1.97 4.92
N LYS A 168 15.03 1.76 5.47
CA LYS A 168 15.46 0.44 5.97
C LYS A 168 14.65 -0.04 7.18
N SER A 169 14.35 0.87 8.10
CA SER A 169 13.56 0.56 9.30
C SER A 169 12.11 0.26 8.93
N GLY A 170 11.55 1.03 7.99
CA GLY A 170 10.23 0.80 7.43
C GLY A 170 10.12 -0.50 6.65
N GLU A 171 11.07 -0.80 5.76
CA GLU A 171 11.12 -2.08 5.05
C GLU A 171 11.18 -3.26 6.01
N TRP A 172 12.01 -3.14 7.06
CA TRP A 172 12.07 -4.16 8.11
C TRP A 172 10.73 -4.33 8.83
N LEU A 173 10.08 -3.23 9.24
CA LEU A 173 8.79 -3.26 9.92
C LEU A 173 7.71 -3.90 9.03
N GLY A 174 7.62 -3.49 7.78
CA GLY A 174 6.70 -4.05 6.80
C GLY A 174 6.97 -5.54 6.56
N SER A 175 8.24 -5.95 6.49
CA SER A 175 8.63 -7.36 6.35
C SER A 175 8.22 -8.21 7.56
N VAL A 176 8.32 -7.66 8.78
CA VAL A 176 7.85 -8.32 10.01
C VAL A 176 6.34 -8.48 9.98
N ILE A 177 5.59 -7.41 9.67
CA ILE A 177 4.11 -7.43 9.58
C ILE A 177 3.64 -8.48 8.57
N GLU A 178 4.21 -8.50 7.35
CA GLU A 178 3.81 -9.45 6.32
C GLU A 178 4.18 -10.89 6.69
N SER A 179 5.39 -11.10 7.20
CA SER A 179 5.86 -12.44 7.55
C SER A 179 5.06 -13.00 8.72
N GLU A 180 4.76 -12.19 9.74
CA GLU A 180 3.94 -12.60 10.88
C GLU A 180 2.56 -13.04 10.41
N ALA A 181 1.85 -12.23 9.62
CA ALA A 181 0.50 -12.56 9.21
C ALA A 181 0.46 -13.83 8.33
N ARG A 182 1.43 -13.98 7.43
CA ARG A 182 1.61 -15.16 6.58
C ARG A 182 1.87 -16.42 7.42
N VAL A 183 2.76 -16.32 8.40
CA VAL A 183 3.12 -17.43 9.29
C VAL A 183 1.94 -17.76 10.21
N ALA A 184 1.22 -16.78 10.74
CA ALA A 184 0.02 -17.02 11.54
C ALA A 184 -1.06 -17.78 10.76
N GLY A 185 -1.29 -17.39 9.50
CA GLY A 185 -2.20 -18.10 8.60
C GLY A 185 -1.73 -19.52 8.32
N PHE A 186 -0.44 -19.70 8.01
CA PHE A 186 0.16 -21.02 7.84
C PHE A 186 -0.01 -21.90 9.06
N LEU A 187 0.35 -21.41 10.25
CA LEU A 187 0.31 -22.18 11.50
C LEU A 187 -1.12 -22.56 11.88
N THR A 188 -2.09 -21.68 11.61
CA THR A 188 -3.52 -21.99 11.79
C THR A 188 -3.95 -23.15 10.88
N GLU A 189 -3.57 -23.11 9.59
CA GLU A 189 -3.92 -24.17 8.65
C GLU A 189 -3.18 -25.48 8.92
N PHE A 190 -1.90 -25.40 9.29
CA PHE A 190 -1.09 -26.56 9.65
C PHE A 190 -1.66 -27.28 10.87
N ARG A 191 -2.06 -26.53 11.92
CA ARG A 191 -2.72 -27.13 13.08
C ARG A 191 -4.02 -27.83 12.72
N LYS A 192 -4.77 -27.29 11.77
CA LYS A 192 -6.03 -27.89 11.28
C LYS A 192 -5.81 -29.14 10.42
N THR A 193 -4.81 -29.14 9.55
CA THR A 193 -4.67 -30.14 8.47
C THR A 193 -3.60 -31.19 8.72
N GLY A 194 -2.59 -30.89 9.55
CA GLY A 194 -1.41 -31.74 9.73
C GLY A 194 -0.43 -31.76 8.56
N SER A 195 -0.76 -31.10 7.44
CA SER A 195 0.09 -31.06 6.25
C SER A 195 0.72 -29.69 6.09
N MET A 196 2.04 -29.61 6.33
CA MET A 196 2.80 -28.38 6.11
C MET A 196 2.72 -27.92 4.64
N GLU A 197 2.71 -28.83 3.67
CA GLU A 197 2.61 -28.43 2.27
C GLU A 197 1.22 -27.93 1.86
N MET A 198 0.15 -28.54 2.37
CA MET A 198 -1.19 -28.01 2.15
C MET A 198 -1.32 -26.61 2.77
N ALA A 199 -0.83 -26.44 3.99
CA ALA A 199 -0.84 -25.16 4.69
C ALA A 199 -0.04 -24.09 3.93
N TRP A 200 1.13 -24.44 3.40
CA TRP A 200 1.94 -23.53 2.60
C TRP A 200 1.25 -23.12 1.30
N ARG A 201 0.72 -24.08 0.54
CA ARG A 201 0.00 -23.81 -0.71
C ARG A 201 -1.17 -22.85 -0.47
N LYS A 202 -1.96 -23.08 0.58
CA LYS A 202 -3.07 -22.19 0.94
C LYS A 202 -2.60 -20.82 1.39
N THR A 203 -1.52 -20.76 2.14
CA THR A 203 -0.89 -19.50 2.55
C THR A 203 -0.46 -18.67 1.33
N GLN A 204 0.12 -19.30 0.30
CA GLN A 204 0.51 -18.65 -0.95
C GLN A 204 -0.68 -18.22 -1.82
N GLU A 205 -1.83 -18.89 -1.71
CA GLU A 205 -3.07 -18.45 -2.35
C GLU A 205 -3.65 -17.20 -1.67
N VAL A 206 -3.60 -17.12 -0.33
CA VAL A 206 -4.28 -16.07 0.45
C VAL A 206 -3.41 -14.83 0.67
N PHE A 207 -2.16 -15.01 1.08
CA PHE A 207 -1.23 -13.92 1.32
C PHE A 207 -0.43 -13.65 0.05
N ILE A 208 -0.23 -12.37 -0.26
CA ILE A 208 0.32 -11.93 -1.54
C ILE A 208 1.71 -12.54 -1.78
N ASN A 209 1.84 -13.25 -2.92
CA ASN A 209 3.12 -13.72 -3.45
C ASN A 209 3.57 -12.79 -4.59
N TYR A 210 4.73 -12.17 -4.40
CA TYR A 210 5.30 -11.20 -5.33
C TYR A 210 6.12 -11.82 -6.49
N GLN A 211 6.31 -13.14 -6.51
CA GLN A 211 7.23 -13.81 -7.44
C GLN A 211 6.55 -14.34 -8.72
N ASN A 212 5.25 -14.58 -8.69
CA ASN A 212 4.53 -15.17 -9.82
C ASN A 212 3.98 -14.08 -10.75
N LEU A 213 4.86 -13.53 -11.58
CA LEU A 213 4.54 -12.50 -12.56
C LEU A 213 4.84 -12.97 -13.99
N THR A 214 4.01 -12.57 -14.95
CA THR A 214 4.28 -12.78 -16.37
C THR A 214 5.35 -11.80 -16.88
N PRO A 215 5.97 -12.04 -18.06
CA PRO A 215 6.89 -11.09 -18.66
C PRO A 215 6.28 -9.68 -18.81
N PHE A 216 5.03 -9.58 -19.28
CA PHE A 216 4.31 -8.32 -19.39
C PHE A 216 4.17 -7.61 -18.05
N GLU A 217 3.82 -8.34 -16.99
CA GLU A 217 3.67 -7.75 -15.65
C GLU A 217 4.99 -7.22 -15.10
N ARG A 218 6.09 -7.95 -15.35
CA ARG A 218 7.44 -7.54 -14.96
C ARG A 218 7.94 -6.34 -15.77
N GLN A 219 7.68 -6.33 -17.08
CA GLN A 219 8.28 -5.36 -18.00
C GLN A 219 7.45 -4.09 -18.20
N VAL A 220 6.12 -4.17 -18.06
CA VAL A 220 5.22 -3.06 -18.41
C VAL A 220 4.32 -2.69 -17.22
N ALA A 221 3.53 -3.64 -16.72
CA ALA A 221 2.45 -3.33 -15.77
C ALA A 221 2.96 -2.66 -14.48
N LYS A 222 4.07 -3.14 -13.89
CA LYS A 222 4.68 -2.55 -12.67
C LYS A 222 5.22 -1.12 -12.85
N ARG A 223 5.49 -0.71 -14.10
CA ARG A 223 5.99 0.64 -14.44
C ARG A 223 4.83 1.62 -14.66
N ILE A 224 3.74 1.13 -15.25
CA ILE A 224 2.52 1.90 -15.45
C ILE A 224 1.73 2.02 -14.14
N VAL A 225 1.62 0.93 -13.36
CA VAL A 225 0.86 0.87 -12.10
C VAL A 225 1.83 0.48 -10.96
N PRO A 226 2.22 1.43 -10.08
CA PRO A 226 3.30 1.25 -9.10
C PRO A 226 3.15 0.01 -8.19
N PHE A 227 1.93 -0.41 -7.89
CA PHE A 227 1.62 -1.54 -7.00
C PHE A 227 0.82 -2.65 -7.69
N TRP A 228 1.04 -2.83 -9.00
CA TRP A 228 0.35 -3.83 -9.83
C TRP A 228 0.19 -5.20 -9.16
N THR A 229 1.27 -5.76 -8.64
CA THR A 229 1.27 -7.10 -8.03
C THR A 229 0.34 -7.19 -6.83
N TRP A 230 0.35 -6.18 -5.95
CA TRP A 230 -0.55 -6.10 -4.81
C TRP A 230 -1.99 -5.96 -5.30
N MET A 231 -2.25 -5.00 -6.19
CA MET A 231 -3.58 -4.69 -6.72
C MET A 231 -4.22 -5.92 -7.38
N LYS A 232 -3.51 -6.58 -8.30
CA LYS A 232 -3.97 -7.79 -8.99
C LYS A 232 -4.30 -8.90 -7.99
N ASN A 233 -3.36 -9.26 -7.12
CA ASN A 233 -3.53 -10.38 -6.20
C ASN A 233 -4.64 -10.09 -5.19
N ASN A 234 -4.72 -8.85 -4.71
CA ASN A 234 -5.78 -8.42 -3.83
C ASN A 234 -7.14 -8.52 -4.53
N MET A 235 -7.30 -7.98 -5.74
CA MET A 235 -8.53 -8.06 -6.51
C MET A 235 -8.97 -9.52 -6.72
N VAL A 236 -8.07 -10.39 -7.15
CA VAL A 236 -8.35 -11.83 -7.32
C VAL A 236 -8.84 -12.45 -6.01
N ASN A 237 -8.18 -12.13 -4.89
CA ASN A 237 -8.57 -12.65 -3.57
C ASN A 237 -9.91 -12.10 -3.10
N GLN A 238 -10.18 -10.81 -3.25
CA GLN A 238 -11.45 -10.23 -2.87
C GLN A 238 -12.59 -10.85 -3.68
N VAL A 239 -12.45 -10.95 -5.01
CA VAL A 239 -13.44 -11.62 -5.87
C VAL A 239 -13.65 -13.07 -5.41
N LYS A 240 -12.58 -13.85 -5.25
CA LYS A 240 -12.65 -15.23 -4.75
C LYS A 240 -13.38 -15.30 -3.41
N PHE A 241 -13.08 -14.43 -2.46
CA PHE A 241 -13.66 -14.47 -1.13
C PHE A 241 -15.08 -13.94 -1.05
N VAL A 242 -15.49 -13.00 -1.91
CA VAL A 242 -16.90 -12.60 -2.00
C VAL A 242 -17.77 -13.81 -2.36
N PHE A 243 -17.32 -14.65 -3.28
CA PHE A 243 -18.05 -15.86 -3.68
C PHE A 243 -17.88 -17.04 -2.71
N THR A 244 -16.70 -17.22 -2.13
CA THR A 244 -16.42 -18.39 -1.27
C THR A 244 -16.70 -18.13 0.21
N GLN A 245 -16.78 -16.87 0.64
CA GLN A 245 -16.98 -16.46 2.03
C GLN A 245 -18.01 -15.32 2.18
N PRO A 246 -19.18 -15.36 1.51
CA PRO A 246 -20.15 -14.27 1.52
C PRO A 246 -20.66 -13.93 2.94
N GLY A 247 -20.82 -14.94 3.79
CA GLY A 247 -21.25 -14.76 5.18
C GLY A 247 -20.26 -13.94 6.03
N ARG A 248 -18.96 -13.96 5.71
CA ARG A 248 -17.96 -13.14 6.41
C ARG A 248 -18.02 -11.68 5.94
N TYR A 249 -18.18 -11.43 4.64
CA TYR A 249 -18.42 -10.06 4.14
C TYR A 249 -19.68 -9.44 4.72
N GLY A 250 -20.77 -10.22 4.83
CA GLY A 250 -22.01 -9.74 5.46
C GLY A 250 -21.84 -9.33 6.94
N LYS A 251 -20.89 -9.93 7.67
CA LYS A 251 -20.60 -9.53 9.06
C LYS A 251 -19.98 -8.14 9.16
N ILE A 252 -19.25 -7.69 8.15
CA ILE A 252 -18.60 -6.38 8.14
C ILE A 252 -19.65 -5.27 8.19
N GLY A 253 -20.69 -5.38 7.37
CA GLY A 253 -21.82 -4.45 7.39
C GLY A 253 -22.56 -4.45 8.73
N LYS A 254 -22.73 -5.63 9.35
CA LYS A 254 -23.33 -5.75 10.68
C LYS A 254 -22.48 -5.10 11.78
N ILE A 255 -21.15 -5.23 11.72
CA ILE A 255 -20.23 -4.58 12.68
C ILE A 255 -20.30 -3.07 12.49
N LYS A 256 -20.24 -2.56 11.25
CA LYS A 256 -20.39 -1.13 10.97
C LYS A 256 -21.69 -0.59 11.56
N ALA A 257 -22.82 -1.23 11.25
CA ALA A 257 -24.12 -0.83 11.77
C ALA A 257 -24.18 -0.88 13.31
N ALA A 258 -23.59 -1.91 13.94
CA ALA A 258 -23.56 -2.00 15.40
C ALA A 258 -22.75 -0.87 16.04
N LEU A 259 -21.63 -0.46 15.44
CA LEU A 259 -20.83 0.68 15.91
C LEU A 259 -21.56 2.01 15.74
N GLU A 260 -22.23 2.20 14.60
CA GLU A 260 -22.93 3.44 14.27
C GLU A 260 -24.26 3.61 15.04
N ASN A 261 -24.90 2.52 15.46
CA ASN A 261 -26.14 2.58 16.23
C ASN A 261 -25.95 2.94 17.71
N VAL A 262 -24.71 2.95 18.22
CA VAL A 262 -24.40 3.20 19.64
C VAL A 262 -23.60 4.48 19.85
N VAL A 263 -23.70 5.43 18.91
CA VAL A 263 -23.01 6.72 18.96
C VAL A 263 -23.81 7.74 19.77
N ASP A 264 -23.12 8.59 20.54
CA ASP A 264 -23.75 9.67 21.30
C ASP A 264 -24.18 10.86 20.42
N VAL A 265 -23.42 11.10 19.34
CA VAL A 265 -23.64 12.20 18.38
C VAL A 265 -23.77 11.60 16.99
N ASP A 266 -24.99 11.43 16.49
CA ASP A 266 -25.19 11.01 15.10
C ASP A 266 -24.90 12.18 14.15
N VAL A 267 -24.04 11.94 13.15
CA VAL A 267 -23.77 12.92 12.10
C VAL A 267 -24.45 12.44 10.82
N PRO A 268 -25.58 13.05 10.43
CA PRO A 268 -26.27 12.70 9.21
C PRO A 268 -25.33 12.69 7.99
N GLU A 269 -25.50 11.71 7.10
CA GLU A 269 -24.60 11.50 5.94
C GLU A 269 -24.41 12.76 5.09
N TYR A 270 -25.43 13.62 4.98
CA TYR A 270 -25.38 14.87 4.21
C TYR A 270 -24.50 15.97 4.84
N LEU A 271 -24.20 15.89 6.14
CA LEU A 271 -23.26 16.78 6.83
C LEU A 271 -21.84 16.25 6.80
N GLN A 272 -21.65 14.98 6.41
CA GLN A 272 -20.32 14.40 6.31
C GLN A 272 -19.62 14.89 5.03
N PRO A 273 -18.30 15.11 5.07
CA PRO A 273 -17.55 15.42 3.86
C PRO A 273 -17.75 14.33 2.80
N ALA A 274 -17.93 14.71 1.53
CA ALA A 274 -18.19 13.75 0.45
C ALA A 274 -17.15 12.60 0.38
N TYR A 275 -15.88 12.90 0.70
CA TYR A 275 -14.82 11.89 0.70
C TYR A 275 -14.97 10.83 1.80
N PHE A 276 -15.77 11.06 2.86
CA PHE A 276 -16.03 10.04 3.89
C PHE A 276 -16.71 8.82 3.29
N LYS A 277 -17.66 9.06 2.37
CA LYS A 277 -18.34 8.00 1.63
C LYS A 277 -17.39 7.23 0.72
N ASP A 278 -16.51 7.95 0.02
CA ASP A 278 -15.52 7.35 -0.90
C ASP A 278 -14.45 6.54 -0.19
N LEU A 279 -14.10 6.93 1.04
CA LEU A 279 -13.19 6.18 1.91
C LEU A 279 -13.89 5.09 2.73
N GLY A 280 -15.23 5.07 2.75
CA GLY A 280 -16.02 4.17 3.58
C GLY A 280 -15.71 4.33 5.07
N MET A 281 -15.67 5.58 5.55
CA MET A 281 -15.43 5.92 6.95
C MET A 281 -16.50 5.29 7.86
N TRP A 282 -16.07 4.81 9.02
CA TRP A 282 -16.94 4.30 10.08
C TRP A 282 -16.96 5.29 11.21
N GLN A 283 -18.15 5.64 11.70
CA GLN A 283 -18.25 6.39 12.93
C GLN A 283 -18.03 5.45 14.11
N LEU A 284 -17.08 5.78 14.98
CA LEU A 284 -16.83 5.05 16.22
C LEU A 284 -17.75 5.60 17.32
N PRO A 285 -18.14 4.77 18.31
CA PRO A 285 -18.87 5.22 19.49
C PRO A 285 -17.93 5.92 20.48
N ILE A 286 -17.22 6.94 20.00
CA ILE A 286 -16.25 7.73 20.73
C ILE A 286 -16.49 9.19 20.35
N THR A 287 -16.88 9.98 21.35
CA THR A 287 -16.96 11.44 21.25
C THR A 287 -15.68 12.03 21.83
N LEU A 288 -15.00 12.88 21.06
CA LEU A 288 -13.80 13.58 21.50
C LEU A 288 -14.16 14.62 22.58
N PRO A 289 -13.19 15.08 23.41
CA PRO A 289 -13.45 16.06 24.46
C PRO A 289 -14.05 17.39 23.98
N ASP A 290 -13.88 17.72 22.71
CA ASP A 290 -14.45 18.92 22.07
C ASP A 290 -15.86 18.69 21.46
N GLY A 291 -16.48 17.55 21.78
CA GLY A 291 -17.82 17.18 21.32
C GLY A 291 -17.87 16.60 19.90
N ARG A 292 -16.73 16.48 19.20
CA ARG A 292 -16.72 15.94 17.84
C ARG A 292 -16.71 14.41 17.84
N PRO A 293 -17.49 13.75 16.96
CA PRO A 293 -17.43 12.31 16.80
C PRO A 293 -16.14 11.86 16.11
N LEU A 294 -15.62 10.71 16.52
CA LEU A 294 -14.43 10.11 15.92
C LEU A 294 -14.80 9.20 14.75
N PHE A 295 -14.18 9.44 13.60
CA PHE A 295 -14.31 8.58 12.42
C PHE A 295 -13.03 7.78 12.18
N PHE A 296 -13.20 6.54 11.74
CA PHE A 296 -12.13 5.60 11.44
C PHE A 296 -12.26 5.09 10.00
N ASN A 297 -11.16 5.12 9.25
CA ASN A 297 -11.08 4.42 7.98
C ASN A 297 -10.50 3.01 8.22
N PRO A 298 -11.31 1.94 8.13
CA PRO A 298 -10.79 0.58 8.26
C PRO A 298 -9.85 0.17 7.11
N ASN A 299 -9.93 0.87 5.97
CA ASN A 299 -9.11 0.66 4.77
C ASN A 299 -9.00 -0.81 4.36
N PHE A 300 -10.14 -1.51 4.37
CA PHE A 300 -10.22 -2.92 4.03
C PHE A 300 -9.81 -3.15 2.58
N PRO A 301 -9.23 -4.31 2.27
CA PRO A 301 -8.74 -4.60 0.93
C PRO A 301 -9.82 -4.62 -0.17
N PHE A 302 -11.10 -4.76 0.16
CA PHE A 302 -12.20 -4.66 -0.82
C PHE A 302 -12.70 -3.22 -1.05
N GLN A 303 -12.29 -2.23 -0.24
CA GLN A 303 -12.78 -0.86 -0.43
C GLN A 303 -12.29 -0.25 -1.75
N ASP A 304 -11.10 -0.64 -2.23
CA ASP A 304 -10.63 -0.27 -3.56
C ASP A 304 -11.52 -0.82 -4.68
N LEU A 305 -12.18 -1.97 -4.47
CA LEU A 305 -13.16 -2.51 -5.42
C LEU A 305 -14.52 -1.82 -5.32
N ASN A 306 -14.92 -1.38 -4.12
CA ASN A 306 -16.16 -0.65 -3.92
C ASN A 306 -16.14 0.74 -4.59
N ARG A 307 -14.97 1.26 -4.98
CA ARG A 307 -14.84 2.47 -5.79
C ARG A 307 -15.28 2.27 -7.24
N ILE A 308 -15.26 1.04 -7.74
CA ILE A 308 -15.79 0.66 -9.05
C ILE A 308 -17.27 0.33 -8.86
N LYS A 309 -18.16 1.31 -9.04
CA LYS A 309 -19.60 1.04 -8.96
C LYS A 309 -20.04 0.37 -10.25
N ILE A 310 -20.01 -0.96 -10.25
CA ILE A 310 -20.59 -1.75 -11.33
C ILE A 310 -22.11 -1.65 -11.18
N ASP A 311 -22.71 -0.69 -11.86
CA ASP A 311 -24.16 -0.61 -12.05
C ASP A 311 -24.52 -1.19 -13.43
N PRO A 312 -25.05 -2.42 -13.50
CA PRO A 312 -25.44 -3.05 -14.76
C PRO A 312 -26.49 -2.24 -15.54
N ARG A 313 -27.22 -1.34 -14.86
CA ARG A 313 -28.25 -0.48 -15.47
C ARG A 313 -27.64 0.75 -16.14
N HIS A 314 -26.40 1.11 -15.81
CA HIS A 314 -25.69 2.28 -16.36
C HIS A 314 -24.27 1.91 -16.85
N PRO A 315 -24.14 1.05 -17.87
CA PRO A 315 -22.86 0.47 -18.28
C PRO A 315 -21.82 1.51 -18.71
N ARG A 316 -22.24 2.62 -19.34
CA ARG A 316 -21.33 3.72 -19.71
C ARG A 316 -20.72 4.41 -18.49
N LYS A 317 -21.52 4.62 -17.44
CA LYS A 317 -21.05 5.24 -16.20
C LYS A 317 -20.11 4.30 -15.44
N ALA A 318 -20.45 3.02 -15.36
CA ALA A 318 -19.57 2.00 -14.79
C ALA A 318 -18.22 1.94 -15.50
N MET A 319 -18.22 1.98 -16.85
CA MET A 319 -16.99 2.02 -17.64
C MET A 319 -16.16 3.28 -17.40
N ALA A 320 -16.80 4.46 -17.29
CA ALA A 320 -16.14 5.72 -16.98
C ALA A 320 -15.51 5.72 -15.58
N GLU A 321 -16.21 5.17 -14.59
CA GLU A 321 -15.68 5.03 -13.22
C GLU A 321 -14.49 4.05 -13.17
N MET A 322 -14.59 2.93 -13.89
CA MET A 322 -13.49 1.97 -14.02
C MET A 322 -12.26 2.59 -14.70
N THR A 323 -12.45 3.34 -15.78
CA THR A 323 -11.33 4.03 -16.45
C THR A 323 -10.70 5.09 -15.56
N ARG A 324 -11.49 5.82 -14.77
CA ARG A 324 -10.99 6.78 -13.78
C ARG A 324 -10.18 6.11 -12.68
N GLU A 325 -10.62 4.97 -12.15
CA GLU A 325 -9.89 4.24 -11.10
C GLU A 325 -8.55 3.69 -11.63
N VAL A 326 -8.55 3.18 -12.86
CA VAL A 326 -7.31 2.78 -13.55
C VAL A 326 -6.39 3.99 -13.72
N ALA A 327 -6.90 5.11 -14.22
CA ALA A 327 -6.12 6.34 -14.42
C ALA A 327 -5.55 6.90 -13.10
N THR A 328 -6.31 6.78 -12.01
CA THR A 328 -5.87 7.15 -10.65
C THR A 328 -4.69 6.29 -10.18
N SER A 329 -4.70 5.01 -10.55
CA SER A 329 -3.68 4.02 -10.17
C SER A 329 -2.42 4.07 -11.05
N ILE A 330 -2.43 4.87 -12.12
CA ILE A 330 -1.25 5.09 -12.98
C ILE A 330 -0.17 5.83 -12.18
N SER A 331 1.08 5.49 -12.50
CA SER A 331 2.29 6.13 -11.99
C SER A 331 2.17 7.66 -12.04
N PRO A 332 2.53 8.37 -10.97
CA PRO A 332 2.46 9.83 -10.94
C PRO A 332 3.28 10.47 -12.07
N PHE A 333 4.36 9.83 -12.51
CA PHE A 333 5.20 10.31 -13.61
C PHE A 333 4.53 10.26 -14.98
N LEU A 334 3.52 9.41 -15.14
CA LEU A 334 2.70 9.32 -16.36
C LEU A 334 1.40 10.11 -16.22
N LYS A 335 0.81 10.09 -15.02
CA LYS A 335 -0.46 10.75 -14.71
C LYS A 335 -0.32 12.28 -14.63
N LEU A 336 0.71 12.78 -13.94
CA LEU A 336 0.87 14.21 -13.69
C LEU A 336 0.89 15.05 -14.98
N PRO A 337 1.66 14.72 -16.03
CA PRO A 337 1.60 15.49 -17.29
C PRO A 337 0.18 15.59 -17.85
N ILE A 338 -0.59 14.50 -17.79
CA ILE A 338 -1.99 14.46 -18.27
C ILE A 338 -2.88 15.37 -17.42
N GLU A 339 -2.71 15.37 -16.09
CA GLU A 339 -3.42 16.25 -15.16
C GLU A 339 -3.10 17.73 -15.35
N LEU A 340 -1.91 18.05 -15.88
CA LEU A 340 -1.46 19.44 -16.07
C LEU A 340 -1.78 20.03 -17.45
N ILE A 341 -2.07 19.20 -18.46
CA ILE A 341 -2.40 19.63 -19.84
C ILE A 341 -3.57 20.63 -19.90
N PRO A 342 -4.72 20.39 -19.22
CA PRO A 342 -5.81 21.37 -19.23
C PRO A 342 -5.33 22.72 -18.69
N GLU A 343 -5.85 23.81 -19.24
CA GLU A 343 -5.45 25.18 -18.85
C GLU A 343 -5.53 25.36 -17.33
N ARG A 344 -6.68 25.01 -16.74
CA ARG A 344 -6.94 25.05 -15.29
C ARG A 344 -6.43 23.83 -14.51
N GLY A 345 -5.79 22.89 -15.21
CA GLY A 345 -5.40 21.57 -14.69
C GLY A 345 -6.61 20.72 -14.26
N TYR A 346 -6.41 19.42 -14.08
CA TYR A 346 -7.49 18.52 -13.67
C TYR A 346 -6.97 17.42 -12.76
N ASP A 347 -7.54 17.32 -11.56
CA ASP A 347 -7.27 16.22 -10.62
C ASP A 347 -8.16 15.02 -10.97
N ILE A 348 -7.55 13.95 -11.49
CA ILE A 348 -8.28 12.75 -11.93
C ILE A 348 -8.92 12.04 -10.74
N PHE A 349 -8.22 11.99 -9.60
CA PHE A 349 -8.71 11.33 -8.39
C PHE A 349 -9.94 12.03 -7.83
N ARG A 350 -9.85 13.36 -7.66
CA ARG A 350 -10.92 14.19 -7.09
C ARG A 350 -11.98 14.60 -8.12
N ALA A 351 -11.76 14.27 -9.39
CA ALA A 351 -12.61 14.62 -10.53
C ALA A 351 -12.99 16.10 -10.57
N LYS A 352 -12.01 16.99 -10.39
CA LYS A 352 -12.23 18.44 -10.35
C LYS A 352 -11.04 19.23 -10.89
N PRO A 353 -11.26 20.46 -11.38
CA PRO A 353 -10.16 21.33 -11.79
C PRO A 353 -9.19 21.60 -10.64
N LEU A 354 -7.89 21.71 -10.96
CA LEU A 354 -6.88 22.11 -9.98
C LEU A 354 -7.09 23.57 -9.58
N GLU A 355 -7.28 24.44 -10.56
CA GLU A 355 -7.69 25.83 -10.37
C GLU A 355 -9.21 25.94 -10.25
N ARG A 356 -9.72 26.21 -9.04
CA ARG A 356 -11.17 26.23 -8.76
C ARG A 356 -11.89 27.48 -9.25
N TYR A 357 -11.19 28.61 -9.27
CA TYR A 357 -11.62 29.89 -9.82
C TYR A 357 -10.38 30.69 -10.24
N PRO A 358 -10.51 31.70 -11.14
CA PRO A 358 -9.37 32.48 -11.60
C PRO A 358 -8.53 33.04 -10.45
N GLY A 359 -7.22 32.75 -10.48
CA GLY A 359 -6.28 33.20 -9.44
C GLY A 359 -6.30 32.35 -8.16
N PHE A 360 -7.00 31.22 -8.14
CA PHE A 360 -6.97 30.30 -7.02
C PHE A 360 -5.55 29.79 -6.76
N LYS A 361 -5.07 29.95 -5.52
CA LYS A 361 -3.82 29.37 -5.04
C LYS A 361 -4.12 28.17 -4.16
N ALA A 362 -3.49 27.04 -4.45
CA ALA A 362 -3.66 25.83 -3.67
C ALA A 362 -2.72 25.84 -2.45
N PRO A 363 -3.17 25.34 -1.27
CA PRO A 363 -2.25 25.12 -0.17
C PRO A 363 -1.21 24.08 -0.55
N ILE A 364 0.04 24.29 -0.14
CA ILE A 364 1.05 23.23 -0.23
C ILE A 364 0.65 22.05 0.69
N PRO A 365 1.16 20.82 0.45
CA PRO A 365 0.87 19.67 1.29
C PRO A 365 1.03 19.95 2.78
N GLY A 366 0.06 19.50 3.59
CA GLY A 366 -0.10 19.93 4.99
C GLY A 366 1.13 19.69 5.85
N ILE A 367 1.82 18.58 5.65
CA ILE A 367 3.05 18.23 6.40
C ILE A 367 4.24 19.13 6.05
N LEU A 368 4.22 19.79 4.88
CA LEU A 368 5.22 20.78 4.51
C LEU A 368 4.93 22.15 5.08
N GLN A 369 3.68 22.44 5.46
CA GLN A 369 3.28 23.75 5.97
C GLN A 369 4.19 24.24 7.12
N PRO A 370 4.48 23.45 8.18
CA PRO A 370 5.32 23.93 9.28
C PRO A 370 6.77 24.16 8.86
N ILE A 371 7.32 23.27 8.03
CA ILE A 371 8.72 23.33 7.57
C ILE A 371 8.91 24.54 6.65
N VAL A 372 8.04 24.68 5.65
CA VAL A 372 8.12 25.79 4.69
C VAL A 372 7.82 27.11 5.39
N LYS A 373 6.87 27.17 6.32
CA LYS A 373 6.62 28.39 7.11
C LYS A 373 7.84 28.81 7.93
N TRP A 374 8.58 27.86 8.51
CA TRP A 374 9.82 28.15 9.22
C TRP A 374 10.95 28.62 8.28
N MET A 375 11.05 28.03 7.08
CA MET A 375 12.07 28.37 6.09
C MET A 375 11.75 29.65 5.29
N TYR A 376 10.48 29.98 5.12
CA TYR A 376 10.00 31.11 4.29
C TYR A 376 10.71 32.44 4.61
N PRO A 377 10.82 32.89 5.89
CA PRO A 377 11.55 34.12 6.22
C PRO A 377 13.06 34.02 6.01
N LEU A 378 13.65 32.81 5.95
CA LEU A 378 15.07 32.60 5.73
C LEU A 378 15.44 32.63 4.24
N PHE A 379 14.49 32.34 3.35
CA PHE A 379 14.70 32.24 1.91
C PHE A 379 13.54 32.86 1.09
N PRO A 380 13.19 34.14 1.31
CA PRO A 380 12.02 34.77 0.70
C PRO A 380 12.09 34.77 -0.83
N GLU A 381 13.26 35.07 -1.41
CA GLU A 381 13.47 35.05 -2.87
C GLU A 381 13.28 33.64 -3.48
N THR A 382 13.64 32.59 -2.73
CA THR A 382 13.45 31.21 -3.22
C THR A 382 11.98 30.83 -3.19
N ALA A 383 11.25 31.23 -2.14
CA ALA A 383 9.83 30.98 -2.03
C ALA A 383 9.04 31.74 -3.13
N GLU A 384 9.40 33.00 -3.40
CA GLU A 384 8.81 33.80 -4.47
C GLU A 384 9.08 33.18 -5.86
N ARG A 385 10.31 32.73 -6.13
CA ARG A 385 10.64 32.00 -7.38
C ARG A 385 9.84 30.72 -7.56
N LEU A 386 9.46 30.07 -6.47
CA LEU A 386 8.61 28.88 -6.47
C LEU A 386 7.11 29.23 -6.51
N GLY A 387 6.75 30.52 -6.59
CA GLY A 387 5.38 31.00 -6.61
C GLY A 387 4.64 30.78 -5.29
N MET A 388 5.37 30.70 -4.17
CA MET A 388 4.80 30.48 -2.84
C MET A 388 4.41 31.81 -2.17
N GLU A 389 3.19 31.84 -1.66
CA GLU A 389 2.60 32.99 -0.98
C GLU A 389 2.18 32.60 0.43
N TYR A 390 2.47 33.44 1.41
CA TYR A 390 2.06 33.26 2.80
C TYR A 390 0.87 34.18 3.11
N ASP A 391 -0.30 33.60 3.43
CA ASP A 391 -1.54 34.37 3.66
C ASP A 391 -1.84 34.68 5.13
N GLY A 392 -0.82 34.66 5.99
CA GLY A 392 -0.98 34.87 7.43
C GLY A 392 -1.24 33.60 8.25
N GLY A 393 -1.45 32.45 7.59
CA GLY A 393 -1.58 31.16 8.28
C GLY A 393 -1.02 29.97 7.51
N ILE A 394 -1.19 29.96 6.18
CA ILE A 394 -0.96 28.80 5.32
C ILE A 394 -0.15 29.25 4.09
N ILE A 395 0.87 28.47 3.75
CA ILE A 395 1.63 28.65 2.50
C ILE A 395 0.80 28.08 1.35
N ARG A 396 0.60 28.90 0.31
CA ARG A 396 -0.09 28.54 -0.93
C ARG A 396 0.81 28.76 -2.13
N MET A 397 0.45 28.19 -3.26
CA MET A 397 1.13 28.41 -4.53
C MET A 397 0.23 28.10 -5.73
N ASP A 398 0.80 28.18 -6.93
CA ASP A 398 0.16 27.71 -8.15
C ASP A 398 -0.42 26.28 -7.99
N PRO A 399 -1.71 26.04 -8.36
CA PRO A 399 -2.35 24.74 -8.18
C PRO A 399 -1.66 23.57 -8.89
N LYS A 400 -1.04 23.80 -10.05
CA LYS A 400 -0.30 22.77 -10.79
C LYS A 400 0.99 22.41 -10.08
N ALA A 401 1.71 23.41 -9.56
CA ALA A 401 2.91 23.20 -8.75
C ALA A 401 2.60 22.46 -7.44
N ALA A 402 1.52 22.83 -6.75
CA ALA A 402 1.06 22.13 -5.55
C ALA A 402 0.73 20.66 -5.85
N LYS A 403 0.03 20.39 -6.96
CA LYS A 403 -0.27 19.03 -7.42
C LYS A 403 0.99 18.24 -7.76
N ALA A 404 1.98 18.86 -8.41
CA ALA A 404 3.25 18.21 -8.71
C ALA A 404 3.99 17.78 -7.43
N MET A 405 4.01 18.63 -6.40
CA MET A 405 4.59 18.24 -5.10
C MET A 405 3.81 17.11 -4.43
N GLU A 406 2.48 17.19 -4.43
CA GLU A 406 1.59 16.15 -3.91
C GLU A 406 1.87 14.79 -4.58
N GLU A 407 1.92 14.73 -5.91
CA GLU A 407 2.06 13.47 -6.64
C GLU A 407 3.49 12.92 -6.64
N LEU A 408 4.50 13.79 -6.72
CA LEU A 408 5.90 13.35 -6.87
C LEU A 408 6.57 13.03 -5.53
N VAL A 409 6.06 13.54 -4.41
CA VAL A 409 6.63 13.29 -3.09
C VAL A 409 5.57 12.60 -2.22
N PRO A 410 5.44 11.28 -2.24
CA PRO A 410 4.32 10.60 -1.59
C PRO A 410 4.47 10.55 -0.07
N ALA A 411 5.68 10.76 0.45
CA ALA A 411 5.93 10.84 1.88
C ALA A 411 5.41 12.13 2.53
N ILE A 412 4.94 13.10 1.73
CA ILE A 412 4.36 14.34 2.23
C ILE A 412 2.83 14.39 2.14
N ASN A 413 2.19 13.29 1.72
CA ASN A 413 0.74 13.14 1.61
C ASN A 413 0.09 12.44 2.79
#